data_AF-A0A6P7Y7B4-F1
#
_entry.id   AF-A0A6P7Y7B4-F1
#
_cell.length_a   1.000
_cell.length_b   1.000
_cell.length_c   1.000
_cell.angle_alpha   90.00
_cell.angle_beta   90.00
_cell.angle_gamma   90.00
#
_symmetry.space_group_name_H-M   'P 1'
#
loop_
_entity.id
_entity.type
_entity.pdbx_description
1 polymer ?
#
loop_
_entity_poly.entity_id
_entity_poly.type
_entity_poly.pdbx_seq_one_letter_code
_entity_poly.pdbx_strand_id
1 'polypeptide(L)'
;MQEDEGQAGPYQHALTLCAQIKACLLTGAAITASTTLDVMNMAQLLFLQLVLVLFLVHPASQFWLLDVLFPPSLTPEAALSNNTPPVVLVPGCLGNQLEAKLDKEEVVNWMCYRKTEDYFTIWLDLNLFLPLGVDCWIDNIR
;
A
#
# COMPACT_ATOMS: atom_id res chain seq x y z
N MET A 1 53.18 -61.22 19.72
CA MET A 1 52.85 -59.94 20.36
C MET A 1 54.00 -58.99 20.11
N GLN A 2 53.78 -58.01 19.25
CA GLN A 2 54.35 -56.68 19.36
C GLN A 2 53.49 -55.81 18.43
N GLU A 3 52.64 -54.97 19.03
CA GLU A 3 51.99 -53.86 18.36
C GLU A 3 53.09 -52.92 17.87
N ASP A 4 53.11 -52.61 16.57
CA ASP A 4 53.83 -51.43 16.08
C ASP A 4 52.79 -50.53 15.41
N GLU A 5 52.56 -49.42 16.09
CA GLU A 5 51.62 -48.36 15.77
C GLU A 5 51.92 -47.79 14.38
N GLY A 6 50.87 -47.65 13.56
CA GLY A 6 50.95 -47.05 12.25
C GLY A 6 51.43 -45.60 12.34
N GLN A 7 52.69 -45.37 11.98
CA GLN A 7 53.32 -44.05 11.90
C GLN A 7 52.59 -43.22 10.82
N ALA A 8 51.65 -42.39 11.24
CA ALA A 8 50.96 -41.42 10.41
C ALA A 8 51.97 -40.42 9.82
N GLY A 9 52.07 -40.38 8.49
CA GLY A 9 53.01 -39.48 7.79
C GLY A 9 52.72 -37.99 8.02
N PRO A 10 53.68 -37.09 7.69
CA PRO A 10 53.57 -35.63 7.90
C PRO A 10 52.37 -34.98 7.17
N TYR A 11 51.80 -35.67 6.18
CA TYR A 11 50.58 -35.27 5.49
C TYR A 11 49.32 -35.40 6.37
N GLN A 12 49.31 -36.32 7.34
CA GLN A 12 48.16 -36.56 8.22
C GLN A 12 47.93 -35.37 9.17
N HIS A 13 49.01 -34.77 9.69
CA HIS A 13 48.93 -33.60 10.57
C HIS A 13 48.48 -32.33 9.81
N ALA A 14 48.94 -32.19 8.56
CA ALA A 14 48.53 -31.09 7.68
C ALA A 14 47.05 -31.21 7.25
N LEU A 15 46.56 -32.42 6.99
CA LEU A 15 45.16 -32.70 6.65
C LEU A 15 44.23 -32.37 7.83
N THR A 16 44.59 -32.74 9.06
CA THR A 16 43.81 -32.41 10.26
C THR A 16 43.77 -30.90 10.53
N LEU A 17 44.90 -30.19 10.35
CA LEU A 17 44.94 -28.72 10.47
C LEU A 17 44.05 -28.04 9.41
N CYS A 18 44.10 -28.50 8.16
CA CYS A 18 43.31 -27.93 7.07
C CYS A 18 41.80 -28.14 7.31
N ALA A 19 41.41 -29.31 7.84
CA ALA A 19 40.03 -29.59 8.24
C ALA A 19 39.55 -28.69 9.39
N GLN A 20 40.38 -28.45 10.40
CA GLN A 20 40.07 -27.55 11.52
C GLN A 20 39.94 -26.09 11.07
N ILE A 21 40.83 -25.62 10.19
CA ILE A 21 40.75 -24.26 9.60
C ILE A 21 39.49 -24.10 8.77
N LYS A 22 39.14 -25.08 7.92
CA LYS A 22 37.90 -25.06 7.14
C LYS A 22 36.67 -25.05 8.05
N ALA A 23 36.65 -25.87 9.09
CA ALA A 23 35.55 -25.90 10.05
C ALA A 23 35.39 -24.56 10.78
N CYS A 24 36.49 -23.93 11.20
CA CYS A 24 36.50 -22.62 11.86
C CYS A 24 36.05 -21.47 10.93
N LEU A 25 36.44 -21.50 9.65
CA LEU A 25 35.96 -20.52 8.65
C LEU A 25 34.46 -20.71 8.36
N LEU A 26 33.99 -21.96 8.24
CA LEU A 26 32.58 -22.27 7.98
C LEU A 26 31.69 -21.91 9.17
N THR A 27 32.12 -22.22 10.41
CA THR A 27 31.37 -21.83 11.62
C THR A 27 31.41 -20.33 11.85
N GLY A 28 32.55 -19.65 11.62
CA GLY A 28 32.65 -18.19 11.69
C GLY A 28 31.76 -17.47 10.66
N ALA A 29 31.70 -17.99 9.42
CA ALA A 29 30.80 -17.48 8.38
C ALA A 29 29.31 -17.73 8.72
N ALA A 30 28.98 -18.87 9.32
CA ALA A 30 27.61 -19.17 9.74
C ALA A 30 27.15 -18.29 10.92
N ILE A 31 28.02 -18.01 11.89
CA ILE A 31 27.71 -17.13 13.04
C ILE A 31 27.53 -15.69 12.57
N THR A 32 28.37 -15.20 11.64
CA THR A 32 28.22 -13.86 11.05
C THR A 32 26.99 -13.77 10.15
N ALA A 33 26.64 -14.81 9.40
CA ALA A 33 25.38 -14.85 8.64
C ALA A 33 24.15 -14.82 9.56
N SER A 34 24.16 -15.59 10.67
CA SER A 34 23.06 -15.62 11.63
C SER A 34 22.85 -14.27 12.29
N THR A 35 23.92 -13.59 12.73
CA THR A 35 23.81 -12.25 13.32
C THR A 35 23.40 -11.17 12.32
N THR A 36 23.77 -11.28 11.04
CA THR A 36 23.31 -10.33 9.99
C THR A 36 21.84 -10.50 9.61
N LEU A 37 21.33 -11.75 9.57
CA LEU A 37 19.92 -12.03 9.31
C LEU A 37 19.04 -11.55 10.48
N ASP A 38 19.48 -11.74 11.73
CA ASP A 38 18.81 -11.22 12.91
C ASP A 38 18.82 -9.68 12.96
N VAL A 39 19.95 -9.04 12.62
CA VAL A 39 20.05 -7.57 12.57
C VAL A 39 19.19 -6.98 11.45
N MET A 40 19.12 -7.61 10.28
CA MET A 40 18.26 -7.17 9.18
C MET A 40 16.78 -7.31 9.54
N ASN A 41 16.39 -8.40 10.21
CA ASN A 41 15.03 -8.61 10.69
C ASN A 41 14.64 -7.61 11.80
N MET A 42 15.56 -7.33 12.74
CA MET A 42 15.37 -6.29 13.77
C MET A 42 15.30 -4.89 13.17
N ALA A 43 16.10 -4.58 12.16
CA ALA A 43 16.04 -3.30 11.44
C ALA A 43 14.73 -3.15 10.66
N GLN A 44 14.24 -4.22 10.02
CA GLN A 44 12.93 -4.23 9.35
C GLN A 44 11.78 -4.11 10.35
N LEU A 45 11.86 -4.78 11.51
CA LEU A 45 10.91 -4.62 12.61
C LEU A 45 10.91 -3.20 13.15
N LEU A 46 12.08 -2.60 13.39
CA LEU A 46 12.19 -1.20 13.83
C LEU A 46 11.66 -0.22 12.78
N PHE A 47 11.91 -0.48 11.50
CA PHE A 47 11.36 0.31 10.40
C PHE A 47 9.84 0.17 10.31
N LEU A 48 9.31 -1.04 10.46
CA LEU A 48 7.87 -1.31 10.49
C LEU A 48 7.20 -0.64 11.70
N GLN A 49 7.85 -0.68 12.86
CA GLN A 49 7.40 0.01 14.08
C GLN A 49 7.45 1.54 13.90
N LEU A 50 8.50 2.08 13.26
CA LEU A 50 8.59 3.50 12.94
C LEU A 50 7.47 3.93 11.97
N VAL A 51 7.23 3.15 10.91
CA VAL A 51 6.15 3.43 9.94
C VAL A 51 4.78 3.33 10.62
N LEU A 52 4.56 2.35 11.50
CA LEU A 52 3.32 2.21 12.27
C LEU A 52 3.12 3.40 13.23
N VAL A 53 4.17 3.82 13.93
CA VAL A 53 4.15 5.00 14.80
C VAL A 53 3.89 6.25 13.98
N LEU A 54 4.52 6.43 12.81
CA LEU A 54 4.21 7.53 11.91
C LEU A 54 2.74 7.49 11.49
N PHE A 55 2.21 6.34 11.07
CA PHE A 55 0.80 6.18 10.68
C PHE A 55 -0.19 6.46 11.83
N LEU A 56 0.19 6.11 13.07
CA LEU A 56 -0.59 6.39 14.30
C LEU A 56 -0.45 7.84 14.76
N VAL A 57 0.69 8.47 14.49
CA VAL A 57 1.03 9.89 14.78
C VAL A 57 0.71 10.78 13.58
N HIS A 58 -0.14 10.34 12.67
CA HIS A 58 -0.82 11.22 11.73
C HIS A 58 -2.07 11.76 12.41
N PRO A 59 -2.02 12.85 13.20
CA PRO A 59 -3.24 13.54 13.56
C PRO A 59 -3.89 14.06 12.29
N ALA A 60 -5.19 14.23 12.35
CA ALA A 60 -6.06 14.75 11.31
C ALA A 60 -5.70 16.18 10.81
N SER A 61 -4.52 16.71 11.14
CA SER A 61 -4.01 18.03 10.72
C SER A 61 -3.49 18.08 9.29
N GLN A 62 -3.38 16.95 8.59
CA GLN A 62 -2.96 16.92 7.19
C GLN A 62 -3.99 17.53 6.22
N PHE A 63 -5.15 17.93 6.73
CA PHE A 63 -6.16 18.69 6.00
C PHE A 63 -6.35 20.12 6.53
N TRP A 64 -5.42 20.69 7.31
CA TRP A 64 -5.53 22.10 7.75
C TRP A 64 -5.83 23.00 6.57
N LEU A 65 -5.20 22.72 5.42
CA LEU A 65 -5.28 23.58 4.24
C LEU A 65 -6.73 23.74 3.79
N LEU A 66 -7.56 22.71 3.96
CA LEU A 66 -8.99 22.77 3.68
C LEU A 66 -9.72 23.64 4.72
N ASP A 67 -9.36 23.57 6.01
CA ASP A 67 -9.93 24.44 7.05
C ASP A 67 -9.58 25.92 6.84
N VAL A 68 -8.39 26.21 6.30
CA VAL A 68 -7.93 27.58 5.97
C VAL A 68 -8.57 28.09 4.68
N LEU A 69 -8.68 27.23 3.66
CA LEU A 69 -9.27 27.59 2.37
C LEU A 69 -10.81 27.68 2.43
N PHE A 70 -11.43 26.83 3.25
CA PHE A 70 -12.88 26.74 3.45
C PHE A 70 -13.23 26.83 4.94
N PRO A 71 -13.17 28.02 5.54
CA PRO A 71 -13.57 28.22 6.93
C PRO A 71 -15.06 27.89 7.11
N PRO A 72 -15.44 26.98 8.03
CA PRO A 72 -16.79 26.40 8.12
C PRO A 72 -17.88 27.37 8.62
N SER A 73 -17.57 28.64 8.86
CA SER A 73 -18.41 29.55 9.66
C SER A 73 -18.83 30.86 8.97
N LEU A 74 -18.75 30.95 7.64
CA LEU A 74 -19.05 32.21 6.92
C LEU A 74 -20.19 32.12 5.91
N THR A 75 -21.10 31.14 6.03
CA THR A 75 -22.44 31.31 5.45
C THR A 75 -23.28 32.11 6.42
N PRO A 76 -23.44 33.45 6.24
CA PRO A 76 -24.45 34.17 6.99
C PRO A 76 -25.81 33.53 6.66
N GLU A 77 -26.54 33.12 7.70
CA GLU A 77 -27.96 32.78 7.58
C GLU A 77 -28.65 34.01 6.99
N ALA A 78 -28.93 33.96 5.68
CA ALA A 78 -29.53 35.07 4.98
C ALA A 78 -30.97 35.21 5.51
N ALA A 79 -31.28 36.34 6.14
CA ALA A 79 -32.66 36.68 6.45
C ALA A 79 -33.47 36.62 5.15
N LEU A 80 -34.50 35.76 5.12
CA LEU A 80 -35.34 35.53 3.95
C LEU A 80 -36.00 36.84 3.52
N SER A 81 -35.38 37.53 2.57
CA SER A 81 -35.83 38.80 2.01
C SER A 81 -36.41 38.54 0.63
N ASN A 82 -37.64 38.99 0.40
CA ASN A 82 -38.37 38.78 -0.86
C ASN A 82 -37.83 39.63 -2.03
N ASN A 83 -36.69 40.32 -1.84
CA ASN A 83 -36.07 41.24 -2.80
C ASN A 83 -34.65 40.82 -3.22
N THR A 84 -34.21 39.59 -2.91
CA THR A 84 -32.93 39.09 -3.41
C THR A 84 -33.05 38.69 -4.89
N PRO A 85 -32.10 39.12 -5.74
CA PRO A 85 -32.07 38.70 -7.14
C PRO A 85 -31.82 37.18 -7.24
N PRO A 86 -32.39 36.48 -8.24
CA PRO A 86 -32.17 35.05 -8.40
C PRO A 86 -30.68 34.79 -8.72
N VAL A 87 -30.09 33.82 -8.03
CA VAL A 87 -28.69 33.40 -8.23
C VAL A 87 -28.69 32.04 -8.91
N VAL A 88 -27.99 31.92 -10.03
CA VAL A 88 -27.75 30.65 -10.72
C VAL A 88 -26.34 30.18 -10.41
N LEU A 89 -26.21 28.99 -9.83
CA LEU A 89 -24.93 28.37 -9.51
C LEU A 89 -24.59 27.37 -10.62
N VAL A 90 -23.49 27.62 -11.32
CA VAL A 90 -22.95 26.71 -12.34
C VAL A 90 -21.76 25.97 -11.72
N PRO A 91 -21.87 24.66 -11.48
CA PRO A 91 -20.76 23.90 -10.92
C PRO A 91 -19.62 23.77 -11.93
N GLY A 92 -18.39 23.57 -11.43
CA GLY A 92 -17.22 23.24 -12.23
C GLY A 92 -17.25 21.79 -12.75
N CYS A 93 -16.17 21.38 -13.42
CA CYS A 93 -16.00 19.98 -13.85
C CYS A 93 -16.06 19.04 -12.65
N LEU A 94 -16.81 17.93 -12.78
CA LEU A 94 -17.04 16.93 -11.72
C LEU A 94 -17.80 17.44 -10.48
N GLY A 95 -18.36 18.65 -10.52
CA GLY A 95 -19.06 19.27 -9.41
C GLY A 95 -20.56 18.96 -9.32
N ASN A 96 -21.08 18.04 -10.14
CA ASN A 96 -22.47 17.62 -10.14
C ASN A 96 -22.56 16.09 -10.20
N GLN A 97 -23.61 15.55 -9.60
CA GLN A 97 -23.92 14.13 -9.67
C GLN A 97 -24.33 13.75 -11.09
N LEU A 98 -23.86 12.59 -11.54
CA LEU A 98 -24.26 12.00 -12.82
C LEU A 98 -24.91 10.66 -12.58
N GLU A 99 -25.99 10.43 -13.30
CA GLU A 99 -26.71 9.16 -13.30
C GLU A 99 -26.68 8.54 -14.70
N ALA A 100 -26.58 7.20 -14.75
CA ALA A 100 -26.53 6.45 -15.99
C ALA A 100 -27.45 5.22 -15.93
N LYS A 101 -27.92 4.80 -17.10
CA LYS A 101 -28.61 3.53 -17.31
C LYS A 101 -27.93 2.77 -18.44
N LEU A 102 -27.59 1.51 -18.20
CA LEU A 102 -26.76 0.71 -19.10
C LEU A 102 -27.57 -0.32 -19.90
N ASP A 103 -27.23 -0.45 -21.18
CA ASP A 103 -27.66 -1.55 -22.05
C ASP A 103 -26.57 -1.85 -23.10
N LYS A 104 -25.49 -2.52 -22.67
CA LYS A 104 -24.31 -2.84 -23.49
C LYS A 104 -24.25 -4.33 -23.84
N GLU A 105 -23.95 -4.63 -25.10
CA GLU A 105 -23.80 -6.02 -25.58
C GLU A 105 -22.43 -6.63 -25.20
N GLU A 106 -21.37 -5.81 -25.23
CA GLU A 106 -20.01 -6.21 -24.89
C GLU A 106 -19.50 -5.44 -23.65
N VAL A 107 -18.72 -6.13 -22.82
CA VAL A 107 -18.09 -5.57 -21.62
C VAL A 107 -16.62 -5.95 -21.59
N VAL A 108 -15.77 -5.00 -21.18
CA VAL A 108 -14.32 -5.18 -21.11
C VAL A 108 -13.89 -6.20 -20.06
N ASN A 109 -14.66 -6.32 -18.98
CA ASN A 109 -14.39 -7.26 -17.89
C ASN A 109 -15.69 -7.94 -17.42
N TRP A 110 -15.59 -9.16 -16.90
CA TRP A 110 -16.74 -9.97 -16.48
C TRP A 110 -17.48 -9.42 -15.25
N MET A 111 -16.82 -8.57 -14.46
CA MET A 111 -17.40 -7.92 -13.29
C MET A 111 -18.28 -6.70 -13.66
N CYS A 112 -18.21 -6.21 -14.90
CA CYS A 112 -18.99 -5.05 -15.33
C CYS A 112 -20.44 -5.42 -15.63
N TYR A 113 -21.36 -4.58 -15.16
CA TYR A 113 -22.78 -4.74 -15.49
C TYR A 113 -23.01 -4.46 -16.98
N ARG A 114 -23.73 -5.37 -17.64
CA ARG A 114 -24.17 -5.20 -19.04
C ARG A 114 -25.44 -4.37 -19.14
N LYS A 115 -26.37 -4.63 -18.21
CA LYS A 115 -27.70 -4.02 -18.21
C LYS A 115 -28.09 -3.63 -16.79
N THR A 116 -28.66 -2.43 -16.63
CA THR A 116 -29.25 -1.97 -15.37
C THR A 116 -30.74 -1.70 -15.57
N GLU A 117 -31.57 -2.08 -14.60
CA GLU A 117 -33.01 -1.82 -14.66
C GLU A 117 -33.32 -0.34 -14.40
N ASP A 118 -32.63 0.24 -13.42
CA ASP A 118 -32.79 1.63 -12.98
C ASP A 118 -31.56 2.49 -13.30
N TYR A 119 -31.74 3.81 -13.13
CA TYR A 119 -30.65 4.77 -13.13
C TYR A 119 -29.82 4.61 -11.86
N PHE A 120 -28.51 4.56 -12.01
CA PHE A 120 -27.57 4.52 -10.89
C PHE A 120 -26.62 5.71 -10.96
N THR A 121 -26.08 6.11 -9.80
CA THR A 121 -25.08 7.17 -9.72
C THR A 121 -23.75 6.67 -10.25
N ILE A 122 -23.34 7.18 -11.41
CA ILE A 122 -22.03 6.86 -12.01
C ILE A 122 -20.92 7.79 -11.51
N TRP A 123 -21.30 9.01 -11.07
CA TRP A 123 -20.40 9.94 -10.40
C TRP A 123 -21.17 10.68 -9.29
N LEU A 124 -20.75 10.66 -8.02
CA LEU A 124 -19.57 10.03 -7.43
C LEU A 124 -19.99 8.79 -6.61
N ASP A 125 -19.60 7.60 -7.05
CA ASP A 125 -19.74 6.36 -6.27
C ASP A 125 -18.36 5.85 -5.83
N LEU A 126 -18.15 5.77 -4.52
CA LEU A 126 -16.89 5.34 -3.91
C LEU A 126 -16.56 3.87 -4.22
N ASN A 127 -17.57 3.04 -4.46
CA ASN A 127 -17.38 1.63 -4.77
C ASN A 127 -16.82 1.41 -6.18
N LEU A 128 -17.06 2.38 -7.08
CA LEU A 128 -16.57 2.32 -8.45
C LEU A 128 -15.07 2.61 -8.57
N PHE A 129 -14.42 3.11 -7.50
CA PHE A 129 -12.96 3.32 -7.45
C PHE A 129 -12.16 2.08 -7.03
N LEU A 130 -12.81 0.94 -6.79
CA LEU A 130 -12.10 -0.32 -6.62
C LEU A 130 -11.38 -0.71 -7.93
N PRO A 131 -10.23 -1.41 -7.87
CA PRO A 131 -9.39 -1.65 -9.06
C PRO A 131 -10.09 -2.38 -10.21
N LEU A 132 -11.16 -3.13 -9.95
CA LEU A 132 -11.98 -3.77 -10.99
C LEU A 132 -13.21 -2.94 -11.39
N GLY A 133 -13.63 -2.00 -10.53
CA GLY A 133 -14.73 -1.07 -10.81
C GLY A 133 -14.31 0.10 -11.70
N VAL A 134 -13.06 0.54 -11.60
CA VAL A 134 -12.51 1.67 -12.39
C VAL A 134 -12.51 1.33 -13.88
N ASP A 135 -12.13 0.10 -14.25
CA ASP A 135 -12.15 -0.33 -15.66
C ASP A 135 -13.57 -0.29 -16.24
N CYS A 136 -14.58 -0.70 -15.47
CA CYS A 136 -15.98 -0.60 -15.86
C CYS A 136 -16.44 0.86 -15.93
N TRP A 137 -16.03 1.70 -14.98
CA TRP A 137 -16.38 3.12 -14.96
C TRP A 137 -15.81 3.84 -16.19
N ILE A 138 -14.53 3.64 -16.51
CA ILE A 138 -13.87 4.23 -17.68
C ILE A 138 -14.61 3.86 -18.97
N ASP A 139 -15.01 2.59 -19.11
CA ASP A 139 -15.78 2.13 -20.27
C ASP A 139 -17.18 2.78 -20.36
N ASN A 140 -17.78 3.14 -19.22
CA ASN A 140 -19.12 3.71 -19.16
C ASN A 140 -19.18 5.23 -19.33
N ILE A 141 -18.10 5.94 -19.03
CA ILE A 141 -18.01 7.41 -19.18
C ILE A 141 -17.42 7.85 -20.53
N ARG A 142 -16.85 6.91 -21.29
CA ARG A 142 -16.31 7.15 -22.63
C ARG A 142 -17.42 7.15 -23.68
#